data_AF-A0A3R6G1M2-F1
#
_entry.id   AF-A0A3R6G1M2-F1
#
_cell.length_a   1.000
_cell.length_b   1.000
_cell.length_c   1.000
_cell.angle_alpha   90.00
_cell.angle_beta   90.00
_cell.angle_gamma   90.00
#
_symmetry.space_group_name_H-M   'P 1'
#
loop_
_entity.id
_entity.type
_entity.pdbx_description
1 polymer ?
#
loop_
_entity_poly.entity_id
_entity_poly.type
_entity_poly.pdbx_seq_one_letter_code
_entity_poly.pdbx_strand_id
1 'polypeptide(L)'
;MKFTKEFKHSVTFKFKLDREQLFCLAIVLYYFWQSMNLFIQKGVFGQKILLIANYGVLIVALGFIFLGYFLNRVASFVFVELLVAVVFFISYIYDNADNGILIYNMVWSMGICVPLGMAFVGIDDKEKIYRWLYRISKPLIFIIVLTYILEFKVWDVYLGEYDMVLSYTALLPCTILCNEVLEHIRVKDMMWLIIGVGINFLYGCRGANLCFILFFVVKVLLDVKPDKKKYGFILCGIVVGIVGICALIIIINSGLNTSRVARFRVIEKLLSGEFFKSQGRTDLYDYYFEIFKLRPYLGWGVCGKWLDGGNYPHNFFIEVIISFGSIVGLCIIAILIIGIIIMLKECEKTERMLMCIYLSNAASLLLSGTFLQNTAFYITVALVVGKLNKRLFG
;
A
#
# COMPACT_ATOMS: atom_id res chain seq x y z
N MET A 1 -10.20 37.98 -54.01
CA MET A 1 -8.91 37.32 -54.30
C MET A 1 -7.89 37.83 -53.27
N LYS A 2 -7.23 36.91 -52.53
CA LYS A 2 -6.16 37.08 -51.53
C LYS A 2 -6.57 37.74 -50.19
N PHE A 3 -6.90 37.01 -49.13
CA PHE A 3 -6.09 36.10 -48.27
C PHE A 3 -4.84 36.74 -47.64
N THR A 4 -4.74 36.55 -46.32
CA THR A 4 -3.57 36.65 -45.40
C THR A 4 -3.22 38.00 -44.76
N LYS A 5 -3.51 38.12 -43.46
CA LYS A 5 -2.50 37.89 -42.41
C LYS A 5 -3.16 37.72 -41.03
N GLU A 6 -3.23 36.46 -40.58
CA GLU A 6 -3.12 36.12 -39.17
C GLU A 6 -1.79 36.66 -38.61
N PHE A 7 -1.70 36.89 -37.30
CA PHE A 7 -0.67 36.23 -36.49
C PHE A 7 -0.91 36.42 -34.97
N LYS A 8 -1.29 35.30 -34.35
CA LYS A 8 -0.88 34.79 -33.03
C LYS A 8 -1.21 35.62 -31.78
N HIS A 9 -2.39 35.37 -31.23
CA HIS A 9 -2.53 35.23 -29.78
C HIS A 9 -1.75 33.98 -29.34
N SER A 10 -0.52 34.16 -28.86
CA SER A 10 0.19 33.11 -28.14
C SER A 10 -0.46 32.95 -26.77
N VAL A 11 -1.36 31.96 -26.65
CA VAL A 11 -1.75 31.40 -25.35
C VAL A 11 -0.52 30.67 -24.79
N THR A 12 0.36 31.39 -24.11
CA THR A 12 1.35 30.77 -23.25
C THR A 12 0.63 30.22 -22.03
N PHE A 13 0.20 28.96 -22.09
CA PHE A 13 -0.11 28.17 -20.92
C PHE A 13 1.17 28.08 -20.06
N LYS A 14 1.33 29.00 -19.11
CA LYS A 14 2.34 28.88 -18.05
C LYS A 14 1.88 27.78 -17.09
N PHE A 15 2.12 26.53 -17.46
CA PHE A 15 2.13 25.42 -16.52
C PHE A 15 3.37 25.58 -15.62
N LYS A 16 3.30 26.50 -14.64
CA LYS A 16 4.34 26.61 -13.62
C LYS A 16 3.96 25.66 -12.48
N LEU A 17 4.09 24.35 -12.72
CA LEU A 17 3.89 23.37 -11.65
C LEU A 17 5.00 23.59 -10.61
N ASP A 18 4.59 23.89 -9.38
CA ASP A 18 5.50 24.00 -8.24
C ASP A 18 6.10 22.62 -7.90
N ARG A 19 7.33 22.57 -7.35
CA ARG A 19 8.06 21.32 -7.05
C ARG A 19 7.22 20.37 -6.19
N GLU A 20 6.57 20.91 -5.17
CA GLU A 20 5.69 20.11 -4.31
C GLU A 20 4.47 19.56 -5.06
N GLN A 21 3.94 20.31 -6.03
CA GLN A 21 2.85 19.84 -6.87
C GLN A 21 3.31 18.69 -7.77
N LEU A 22 4.56 18.72 -8.26
CA LEU A 22 5.15 17.60 -9.01
C LEU A 22 5.25 16.35 -8.13
N PHE A 23 5.72 16.46 -6.89
CA PHE A 23 5.77 15.33 -5.97
C PHE A 23 4.37 14.80 -5.61
N CYS A 24 3.41 15.70 -5.33
CA CYS A 24 2.03 15.30 -5.08
C CYS A 24 1.43 14.57 -6.30
N LEU A 25 1.64 15.10 -7.49
CA LEU A 25 1.16 14.51 -8.74
C LEU A 25 1.79 13.14 -8.97
N ALA A 26 3.10 12.98 -8.75
CA ALA A 26 3.79 11.70 -8.93
C ALA A 26 3.25 10.61 -8.01
N ILE A 27 3.07 10.91 -6.72
CA ILE A 27 2.52 9.95 -5.73
C ILE A 27 1.08 9.58 -6.09
N VAL A 28 0.26 10.57 -6.47
CA VAL A 28 -1.12 10.33 -6.89
C VAL A 28 -1.19 9.49 -8.16
N LEU A 29 -0.37 9.81 -9.16
CA LEU A 29 -0.31 9.06 -10.42
C LEU A 29 0.14 7.62 -10.19
N TYR A 30 1.06 7.39 -9.25
CA TYR A 30 1.46 6.03 -8.85
C TYR A 30 0.26 5.23 -8.33
N TYR A 31 -0.48 5.74 -7.34
CA TYR A 31 -1.64 5.01 -6.79
C TYR A 31 -2.77 4.85 -7.80
N PHE A 32 -3.03 5.88 -8.60
CA PHE A 32 -4.01 5.82 -9.68
C PHE A 32 -3.64 4.75 -10.70
N TRP A 33 -2.37 4.72 -11.12
CA TRP A 33 -1.87 3.71 -12.05
C TRP A 33 -1.93 2.31 -11.47
N GLN A 34 -1.59 2.13 -10.19
CA GLN A 34 -1.67 0.82 -9.54
C GLN A 34 -3.09 0.23 -9.64
N SER A 35 -4.12 1.02 -9.31
CA SER A 35 -5.52 0.59 -9.45
C SER A 35 -5.93 0.40 -10.91
N MET A 36 -5.53 1.31 -11.80
CA MET A 36 -5.82 1.20 -13.23
C MET A 36 -5.18 -0.03 -13.88
N ASN A 37 -3.96 -0.37 -13.48
CA ASN A 37 -3.28 -1.55 -13.98
C ASN A 37 -4.04 -2.81 -13.56
N LEU A 38 -4.48 -2.90 -12.30
CA LEU A 38 -5.32 -4.03 -11.87
C LEU A 38 -6.62 -4.10 -12.66
N PHE A 39 -7.25 -2.96 -12.92
CA PHE A 39 -8.42 -2.88 -13.79
C PHE A 39 -8.16 -3.38 -15.20
N ILE A 40 -7.05 -3.00 -15.82
CA ILE A 40 -6.68 -3.44 -17.17
C ILE A 40 -6.40 -4.95 -17.17
N GLN A 41 -5.53 -5.41 -16.27
CA GLN A 41 -5.08 -6.81 -16.25
C GLN A 41 -6.21 -7.79 -15.90
N LYS A 42 -7.00 -7.47 -14.88
CA LYS A 42 -8.00 -8.38 -14.32
C LYS A 42 -9.40 -8.09 -14.84
N GLY A 43 -9.74 -6.82 -15.01
CA GLY A 43 -11.05 -6.40 -15.50
C GLY A 43 -11.18 -6.48 -17.03
N VAL A 44 -10.17 -6.07 -17.80
CA VAL A 44 -10.31 -5.93 -19.27
C VAL A 44 -9.72 -7.09 -20.06
N PHE A 45 -8.64 -7.72 -19.58
CA PHE A 45 -7.89 -8.71 -20.37
C PHE A 45 -7.81 -10.11 -19.74
N GLY A 46 -8.49 -10.38 -18.63
CA GLY A 46 -8.57 -11.72 -18.04
C GLY A 46 -7.20 -12.38 -17.81
N GLN A 47 -6.23 -11.62 -17.28
CA GLN A 47 -4.83 -12.01 -17.03
C GLN A 47 -3.95 -12.29 -18.27
N LYS A 48 -4.43 -12.06 -19.51
CA LYS A 48 -3.72 -12.51 -20.73
C LYS A 48 -2.81 -11.50 -21.46
N ILE A 49 -2.62 -10.24 -21.02
CA ILE A 49 -1.75 -9.28 -21.73
C ILE A 49 -0.75 -8.46 -20.87
N LEU A 50 0.49 -8.49 -21.40
CA LEU A 50 1.77 -7.78 -21.26
C LEU A 50 2.10 -6.82 -20.09
N LEU A 51 3.13 -7.27 -19.35
CA LEU A 51 4.09 -6.54 -18.51
C LEU A 51 4.51 -5.13 -19.01
N ILE A 52 4.48 -4.86 -20.32
CA ILE A 52 5.10 -3.68 -20.96
C ILE A 52 4.35 -2.36 -20.66
N ALA A 53 3.01 -2.36 -20.66
CA ALA A 53 2.24 -1.15 -20.33
C ALA A 53 2.49 -0.72 -18.86
N ASN A 54 2.80 -1.69 -18.00
CA ASN A 54 3.01 -1.51 -16.58
C ASN A 54 4.27 -0.73 -16.23
N TYR A 55 5.36 -1.01 -16.94
CA TYR A 55 6.63 -0.31 -16.75
C TYR A 55 6.59 1.11 -17.31
N GLY A 56 5.81 1.37 -18.37
CA GLY A 56 5.73 2.69 -19.00
C GLY A 56 5.27 3.81 -18.07
N VAL A 57 4.25 3.56 -17.24
CA VAL A 57 3.73 4.60 -16.32
C VAL A 57 4.51 4.65 -15.01
N LEU A 58 5.12 3.54 -14.58
CA LEU A 58 6.16 3.58 -13.54
C LEU A 58 7.30 4.50 -13.95
N ILE A 59 7.78 4.39 -15.19
CA ILE A 59 8.80 5.30 -15.76
C ILE A 59 8.31 6.75 -15.76
N VAL A 60 7.03 7.02 -16.03
CA VAL A 60 6.49 8.39 -15.99
C VAL A 60 6.39 8.93 -14.56
N ALA A 61 5.85 8.15 -13.62
CA ALA A 61 5.77 8.54 -12.21
C ALA A 61 7.17 8.80 -11.64
N LEU A 62 8.13 7.95 -11.99
CA LEU A 62 9.54 8.14 -11.65
C LEU A 62 10.14 9.33 -12.36
N GLY A 63 9.82 9.54 -13.63
CA GLY A 63 10.24 10.72 -14.39
C GLY A 63 9.84 12.02 -13.70
N PHE A 64 8.64 12.09 -13.13
CA PHE A 64 8.21 13.24 -12.33
C PHE A 64 8.96 13.37 -11.00
N ILE A 65 9.29 12.25 -10.35
CA ILE A 65 10.11 12.26 -9.14
C ILE A 65 11.51 12.77 -9.47
N PHE A 66 12.17 12.20 -10.48
CA PHE A 66 13.47 12.63 -10.97
C PHE A 66 13.47 14.12 -11.36
N LEU A 67 12.43 14.58 -12.07
CA LEU A 67 12.28 15.99 -12.45
C LEU A 67 12.13 16.90 -11.23
N GLY A 68 11.37 16.50 -10.21
CA GLY A 68 11.23 17.24 -8.96
C GLY A 68 12.51 17.28 -8.13
N TYR A 69 13.34 16.24 -8.20
CA TYR A 69 14.61 16.13 -7.49
C TYR A 69 15.76 16.91 -8.12
N PHE A 70 15.76 17.07 -9.44
CA PHE A 70 16.76 17.83 -10.19
C PHE A 70 16.85 19.31 -9.77
N LEU A 71 15.89 19.77 -8.95
CA LEU A 71 15.73 21.14 -8.48
C LEU A 71 16.25 21.41 -7.05
N ASN A 72 17.20 20.62 -6.49
CA ASN A 72 18.09 20.93 -5.34
C ASN A 72 18.29 19.82 -4.26
N ARG A 73 17.70 18.61 -4.39
CA ARG A 73 17.87 17.52 -3.38
C ARG A 73 18.49 16.23 -3.96
N VAL A 74 19.15 16.32 -5.11
CA VAL A 74 19.75 15.17 -5.83
C VAL A 74 20.72 14.39 -4.96
N ALA A 75 21.57 15.08 -4.18
CA ALA A 75 22.59 14.41 -3.36
C ALA A 75 21.99 13.45 -2.32
N SER A 76 20.96 13.88 -1.58
CA SER A 76 20.29 13.01 -0.59
C SER A 76 19.58 11.82 -1.25
N PHE A 77 18.97 12.04 -2.42
CA PHE A 77 18.34 10.96 -3.19
C PHE A 77 19.37 9.93 -3.67
N VAL A 78 20.43 10.38 -4.33
CA VAL A 78 21.51 9.51 -4.81
C VAL A 78 22.17 8.74 -3.67
N PHE A 79 22.37 9.40 -2.52
CA PHE A 79 22.93 8.75 -1.34
C PHE A 79 22.05 7.59 -0.83
N VAL A 80 20.74 7.80 -0.70
CA VAL A 80 19.82 6.73 -0.26
C VAL A 80 19.75 5.60 -1.28
N GLU A 81 19.67 5.91 -2.57
CA GLU A 81 19.73 4.88 -3.64
C GLU A 81 21.02 4.08 -3.59
N LEU A 82 22.16 4.74 -3.37
CA LEU A 82 23.46 4.07 -3.24
C LEU A 82 23.49 3.14 -2.04
N LEU A 83 22.94 3.55 -0.89
CA LEU A 83 22.85 2.69 0.30
C LEU A 83 22.01 1.43 0.01
N VAL A 84 20.88 1.58 -0.67
CA VAL A 84 20.05 0.42 -1.05
C VAL A 84 20.78 -0.46 -2.06
N ALA A 85 21.46 0.13 -3.05
CA ALA A 85 22.30 -0.62 -4.00
C ALA A 85 23.39 -1.44 -3.29
N VAL A 86 24.04 -0.87 -2.27
CA VAL A 86 25.04 -1.57 -1.46
C VAL A 86 24.41 -2.77 -0.73
N VAL A 87 23.20 -2.65 -0.17
CA VAL A 87 22.51 -3.78 0.48
C VAL A 87 22.25 -4.92 -0.50
N PHE A 88 21.77 -4.61 -1.71
CA PHE A 88 21.56 -5.62 -2.75
C PHE A 88 22.87 -6.21 -3.26
N PHE A 89 23.92 -5.39 -3.39
CA PHE A 89 25.25 -5.83 -3.81
C PHE A 89 25.91 -6.78 -2.79
N ILE A 90 25.79 -6.49 -1.49
CA ILE A 90 26.24 -7.40 -0.41
C ILE A 90 25.50 -8.73 -0.51
N SER A 91 24.19 -8.69 -0.76
CA SER A 91 23.36 -9.89 -0.86
C SER A 91 23.67 -10.71 -2.11
N TYR A 92 24.06 -10.04 -3.21
CA TYR A 92 24.60 -10.68 -4.41
C TYR A 92 25.94 -11.38 -4.13
N ILE A 93 26.88 -10.72 -3.43
CA ILE A 93 28.17 -11.33 -3.05
C ILE A 93 27.96 -12.54 -2.15
N TYR A 94 26.97 -12.50 -1.26
CA TYR A 94 26.64 -13.61 -0.37
C TYR A 94 26.15 -14.86 -1.11
N ASP A 95 25.66 -14.72 -2.34
CA ASP A 95 25.20 -15.80 -3.23
C ASP A 95 24.20 -16.76 -2.55
N ASN A 96 23.35 -16.22 -1.67
CA ASN A 96 22.32 -16.98 -0.96
C ASN A 96 20.90 -16.74 -1.49
N ALA A 97 20.75 -15.78 -2.41
CA ALA A 97 19.49 -15.40 -3.03
C ALA A 97 19.46 -15.87 -4.48
N ASP A 98 18.29 -16.23 -4.97
CA ASP A 98 18.11 -16.39 -6.42
C ASP A 98 18.29 -15.04 -7.12
N ASN A 99 19.11 -15.02 -8.17
CA ASN A 99 19.46 -13.80 -8.88
C ASN A 99 18.25 -13.12 -9.53
N GLY A 100 17.27 -13.87 -10.02
CA GLY A 100 16.05 -13.33 -10.61
C GLY A 100 15.20 -12.60 -9.57
N ILE A 101 15.00 -13.21 -8.40
CA ILE A 101 14.29 -12.60 -7.27
C ILE A 101 15.03 -11.36 -6.77
N LEU A 102 16.35 -11.45 -6.63
CA LEU A 102 17.17 -10.37 -6.11
C LEU A 102 17.08 -9.14 -7.02
N ILE A 103 17.25 -9.32 -8.33
CA ILE A 103 17.13 -8.24 -9.32
C ILE A 103 15.70 -7.68 -9.35
N TYR A 104 14.68 -8.53 -9.30
CA TYR A 104 13.29 -8.07 -9.25
C TYR A 104 13.01 -7.17 -8.04
N ASN A 105 13.45 -7.59 -6.85
CA ASN A 105 13.28 -6.80 -5.64
C ASN A 105 14.15 -5.54 -5.64
N MET A 106 15.35 -5.58 -6.23
CA MET A 106 16.22 -4.42 -6.39
C MET A 106 15.55 -3.36 -7.27
N VAL A 107 15.07 -3.75 -8.44
CA VAL A 107 14.36 -2.86 -9.38
C VAL A 107 13.12 -2.28 -8.72
N TRP A 108 12.39 -3.05 -7.92
CA TRP A 108 11.21 -2.53 -7.24
C TRP A 108 11.55 -1.58 -6.08
N SER A 109 12.52 -1.94 -5.23
CA SER A 109 12.96 -1.12 -4.09
C SER A 109 13.53 0.22 -4.56
N MET A 110 14.54 0.18 -5.44
CA MET A 110 15.24 1.37 -5.95
C MET A 110 14.41 2.10 -7.01
N GLY A 111 13.71 1.35 -7.85
CA GLY A 111 12.93 1.94 -8.92
C GLY A 111 11.60 2.50 -8.47
N ILE A 112 11.05 2.16 -7.30
CA ILE A 112 9.68 2.57 -6.94
C ILE A 112 9.59 3.02 -5.49
N CYS A 113 9.99 2.15 -4.57
CA CYS A 113 9.77 2.38 -3.15
C CYS A 113 10.59 3.55 -2.60
N VAL A 114 11.90 3.59 -2.89
CA VAL A 114 12.80 4.68 -2.46
C VAL A 114 12.39 6.01 -3.10
N PRO A 115 12.17 6.12 -4.43
CA PRO A 115 11.71 7.36 -5.06
C PRO A 115 10.42 7.89 -4.47
N LEU A 116 9.43 7.03 -4.21
CA LEU A 116 8.15 7.46 -3.61
C LEU A 116 8.31 7.95 -2.17
N GLY A 117 9.07 7.23 -1.34
CA GLY A 117 9.35 7.66 0.03
C GLY A 117 10.07 9.00 0.06
N MET A 118 11.07 9.15 -0.81
CA MET A 118 11.82 10.40 -0.97
C MET A 118 10.89 11.53 -1.44
N ALA A 119 10.11 11.33 -2.51
CA ALA A 119 9.14 12.32 -2.99
C ALA A 119 8.19 12.78 -1.88
N PHE A 120 7.77 11.86 -0.99
CA PHE A 120 6.93 12.19 0.17
C PHE A 120 7.65 13.11 1.17
N VAL A 121 8.95 12.91 1.42
CA VAL A 121 9.80 13.79 2.26
C VAL A 121 10.05 15.14 1.58
N GLY A 122 10.07 15.18 0.25
CA GLY A 122 10.22 16.39 -0.54
C GLY A 122 9.04 17.38 -0.46
N ILE A 123 7.90 16.96 0.10
CA ILE A 123 6.71 17.77 0.28
C ILE A 123 6.74 18.38 1.69
N ASP A 124 6.83 19.70 1.80
CA ASP A 124 6.89 20.38 3.09
C ASP A 124 5.47 20.54 3.67
N ASP A 125 4.49 20.96 2.86
CA ASP A 125 3.06 21.00 3.24
C ASP A 125 2.38 19.62 3.16
N LYS A 126 2.27 18.95 4.31
CA LYS A 126 1.60 17.64 4.41
C LYS A 126 0.09 17.68 4.20
N GLU A 127 -0.57 18.82 4.41
CA GLU A 127 -2.00 18.96 4.14
C GLU A 127 -2.27 18.97 2.64
N LYS A 128 -1.34 19.50 1.85
CA LYS A 128 -1.40 19.47 0.38
C LYS A 128 -1.49 18.05 -0.13
N ILE A 129 -0.54 17.16 0.22
CA ILE A 129 -0.56 15.77 -0.24
C ILE A 129 -1.80 15.03 0.25
N TYR A 130 -2.22 15.24 1.49
CA TYR A 130 -3.44 14.62 2.02
C TYR A 130 -4.68 15.01 1.20
N ARG A 131 -4.84 16.30 0.85
CA ARG A 131 -5.96 16.76 0.00
C ARG A 131 -5.95 16.11 -1.39
N TRP A 132 -4.77 15.90 -1.97
CA TRP A 132 -4.61 15.19 -3.24
C TRP A 132 -5.01 13.71 -3.12
N LEU A 133 -4.53 13.01 -2.08
CA LEU A 133 -4.88 11.62 -1.79
C LEU A 133 -6.39 11.45 -1.53
N TYR A 134 -7.02 12.36 -0.81
CA TYR A 134 -8.47 12.36 -0.61
C TYR A 134 -9.24 12.51 -1.92
N ARG A 135 -8.84 13.45 -2.80
CA ARG A 135 -9.51 13.66 -4.11
C ARG A 135 -9.50 12.41 -4.98
N ILE A 136 -8.40 11.65 -4.98
CA ILE A 136 -8.30 10.43 -5.77
C ILE A 136 -8.98 9.22 -5.12
N SER A 137 -9.22 9.24 -3.81
CA SER A 137 -9.73 8.07 -3.09
C SER A 137 -11.05 7.53 -3.66
N LYS A 138 -11.98 8.42 -4.04
CA LYS A 138 -13.28 8.02 -4.64
C LYS A 138 -13.11 7.40 -6.04
N PRO A 139 -12.38 8.04 -6.98
CA PRO A 139 -12.00 7.38 -8.24
C PRO A 139 -11.32 6.03 -8.04
N LEU A 140 -10.42 5.89 -7.07
CA LEU A 140 -9.73 4.62 -6.80
C LEU A 140 -10.73 3.52 -6.40
N ILE A 141 -11.63 3.81 -5.45
CA ILE A 141 -12.68 2.85 -5.06
C ILE A 141 -13.55 2.49 -6.26
N PHE A 142 -13.96 3.46 -7.07
CA PHE A 142 -14.75 3.21 -8.28
C PHE A 142 -14.04 2.26 -9.24
N ILE A 143 -12.75 2.48 -9.52
CA ILE A 143 -11.96 1.60 -10.39
C ILE A 143 -11.93 0.18 -9.83
N ILE A 144 -11.67 0.02 -8.53
CA ILE A 144 -11.62 -1.29 -7.86
C ILE A 144 -12.98 -2.00 -7.92
N VAL A 145 -14.08 -1.30 -7.67
CA VAL A 145 -15.45 -1.83 -7.79
C VAL A 145 -15.70 -2.31 -9.22
N LEU A 146 -15.30 -1.51 -10.21
CA LEU A 146 -15.50 -1.85 -11.61
C LEU A 146 -14.64 -3.06 -12.00
N THR A 147 -13.39 -3.15 -11.54
CA THR A 147 -12.55 -4.33 -11.71
C THR A 147 -13.25 -5.58 -11.17
N TYR A 148 -13.79 -5.50 -9.97
CA TYR A 148 -14.53 -6.59 -9.33
C TYR A 148 -15.73 -7.05 -10.16
N ILE A 149 -16.55 -6.11 -10.63
CA ILE A 149 -17.74 -6.43 -11.42
C ILE A 149 -17.34 -7.14 -12.72
N LEU A 150 -16.27 -6.69 -13.39
CA LEU A 150 -15.81 -7.28 -14.64
C LEU A 150 -15.18 -8.66 -14.42
N GLU A 151 -14.30 -8.80 -13.43
CA GLU A 151 -13.67 -10.08 -13.08
C GLU A 151 -14.71 -11.16 -12.80
N PHE A 152 -15.76 -10.82 -12.04
CA PHE A 152 -16.82 -11.75 -11.69
C PHE A 152 -17.80 -12.01 -12.86
N LYS A 153 -18.32 -10.97 -13.51
CA LYS A 153 -19.39 -11.13 -14.51
C LYS A 153 -18.89 -11.52 -15.90
N VAL A 154 -17.73 -11.04 -16.30
CA VAL A 154 -17.23 -11.19 -17.68
C VAL A 154 -16.28 -12.38 -17.79
N TRP A 155 -15.40 -12.55 -16.81
CA TRP A 155 -14.36 -13.57 -16.87
C TRP A 155 -14.71 -14.87 -16.14
N ASP A 156 -15.87 -14.92 -15.44
CA ASP A 156 -16.32 -16.04 -14.58
C ASP A 156 -15.20 -16.55 -13.65
N VAL A 157 -14.28 -15.65 -13.27
CA VAL A 157 -13.16 -15.96 -12.39
C VAL A 157 -13.75 -16.26 -11.02
N TYR A 158 -13.35 -17.41 -10.48
CA TYR A 158 -13.86 -17.89 -9.21
C TYR A 158 -13.45 -16.91 -8.10
N LEU A 159 -14.42 -16.37 -7.34
CA LEU A 159 -14.18 -15.48 -6.19
C LEU A 159 -13.34 -16.13 -5.07
N GLY A 160 -13.10 -17.44 -5.15
CA GLY A 160 -12.21 -18.18 -4.28
C GLY A 160 -10.73 -18.11 -4.67
N GLU A 161 -10.38 -17.75 -5.91
CA GLU A 161 -8.98 -17.51 -6.28
C GLU A 161 -8.49 -16.22 -5.61
N TYR A 162 -7.34 -16.33 -4.96
CA TYR A 162 -6.91 -15.39 -3.94
C TYR A 162 -6.36 -14.09 -4.56
N ASP A 163 -7.21 -13.10 -4.82
CA ASP A 163 -6.73 -11.79 -5.22
C ASP A 163 -6.52 -10.84 -4.03
N MET A 164 -5.47 -11.12 -3.26
CA MET A 164 -5.02 -10.24 -2.18
C MET A 164 -4.68 -8.84 -2.68
N VAL A 165 -4.21 -8.72 -3.92
CA VAL A 165 -3.62 -7.47 -4.43
C VAL A 165 -4.69 -6.38 -4.53
N LEU A 166 -5.88 -6.70 -5.07
CA LEU A 166 -6.99 -5.75 -5.12
C LEU A 166 -7.42 -5.28 -3.73
N SER A 167 -7.49 -6.19 -2.75
CA SER A 167 -7.86 -5.87 -1.37
C SER A 167 -6.86 -4.94 -0.68
N TYR A 168 -5.56 -5.16 -0.90
CA TYR A 168 -4.51 -4.28 -0.37
C TYR A 168 -4.43 -2.94 -1.11
N THR A 169 -4.73 -2.89 -2.40
CA THR A 169 -4.81 -1.62 -3.15
C THR A 169 -6.00 -0.75 -2.70
N ALA A 170 -7.12 -1.37 -2.29
CA ALA A 170 -8.27 -0.66 -1.73
C ALA A 170 -8.02 -0.10 -0.31
N LEU A 171 -7.00 -0.58 0.40
CA LEU A 171 -6.76 -0.22 1.78
C LEU A 171 -6.45 1.28 1.96
N LEU A 172 -5.58 1.83 1.12
CA LEU A 172 -5.21 3.25 1.18
C LEU A 172 -6.43 4.17 1.02
N PRO A 173 -7.24 4.09 -0.07
CA PRO A 173 -8.42 4.95 -0.20
C PRO A 173 -9.46 4.71 0.90
N CYS A 174 -9.62 3.48 1.40
CA CYS A 174 -10.51 3.19 2.53
C CYS A 174 -10.05 3.89 3.82
N THR A 175 -8.76 3.82 4.17
CA THR A 175 -8.22 4.49 5.36
C THR A 175 -8.31 6.01 5.28
N ILE A 176 -8.09 6.60 4.09
CA ILE A 176 -8.28 8.05 3.87
C ILE A 176 -9.75 8.46 4.03
N LEU A 177 -10.69 7.74 3.39
CA LEU A 177 -12.12 8.02 3.52
C LEU A 177 -12.61 7.83 4.96
N CYS A 178 -12.10 6.81 5.66
CA CYS A 178 -12.39 6.60 7.06
C CYS A 178 -11.92 7.77 7.92
N ASN A 179 -10.71 8.28 7.67
CA ASN A 179 -10.23 9.49 8.34
C ASN A 179 -11.16 10.69 8.11
N GLU A 180 -11.56 10.95 6.86
CA GLU A 180 -12.49 12.04 6.55
C GLU A 180 -13.83 11.87 7.25
N VAL A 181 -14.41 10.67 7.28
CA VAL A 181 -15.68 10.41 7.99
C VAL A 181 -15.54 10.64 9.50
N LEU A 182 -14.40 10.29 10.08
CA LEU A 182 -14.12 10.49 11.51
C LEU A 182 -13.95 11.97 11.87
N GLU A 183 -13.35 12.78 10.99
CA GLU A 183 -13.17 14.23 11.22
C GLU A 183 -14.42 15.02 10.83
N HIS A 184 -15.01 14.69 9.68
CA HIS A 184 -16.12 15.38 9.04
C HIS A 184 -17.16 14.36 8.54
N ILE A 185 -18.21 14.11 9.32
CA ILE A 185 -19.28 13.18 8.91
C ILE A 185 -19.97 13.73 7.65
N ARG A 186 -19.67 13.12 6.51
CA ARG A 186 -20.29 13.40 5.21
C ARG A 186 -20.85 12.10 4.67
N VAL A 187 -22.15 12.09 4.39
CA VAL A 187 -22.88 10.89 3.91
C VAL A 187 -22.22 10.32 2.65
N LYS A 188 -21.79 11.19 1.72
CA LYS A 188 -21.10 10.76 0.50
C LYS A 188 -19.81 9.97 0.79
N ASP A 189 -19.02 10.42 1.77
CA ASP A 189 -17.75 9.76 2.11
C ASP A 189 -18.00 8.44 2.85
N MET A 190 -19.04 8.40 3.68
CA MET A 190 -19.49 7.17 4.35
C MET A 190 -19.99 6.11 3.35
N MET A 191 -20.72 6.51 2.31
CA MET A 191 -21.16 5.59 1.25
C MET A 191 -19.97 4.96 0.51
N TRP A 192 -18.99 5.77 0.09
CA TRP A 192 -17.80 5.26 -0.58
C TRP A 192 -16.95 4.37 0.34
N LEU A 193 -16.86 4.71 1.62
CA LEU A 193 -16.19 3.88 2.62
C LEU A 193 -16.87 2.51 2.78
N ILE A 194 -18.20 2.48 2.90
CA ILE A 194 -18.98 1.24 3.02
C ILE A 194 -18.79 0.36 1.77
N ILE A 195 -18.80 0.96 0.59
CA ILE A 195 -18.55 0.24 -0.67
C ILE A 195 -17.13 -0.35 -0.68
N GLY A 196 -16.11 0.45 -0.36
CA GLY A 196 -14.72 0.00 -0.37
C GLY A 196 -14.41 -1.08 0.66
N VAL A 197 -14.85 -0.89 1.92
CA VAL A 197 -14.69 -1.89 2.98
C VAL A 197 -15.52 -3.13 2.67
N GLY A 198 -16.74 -2.97 2.18
CA GLY A 198 -17.60 -4.08 1.77
C GLY A 198 -16.92 -4.98 0.74
N ILE A 199 -16.31 -4.42 -0.30
CA ILE A 199 -15.57 -5.18 -1.31
C ILE A 199 -14.37 -5.93 -0.69
N ASN A 200 -13.62 -5.29 0.20
CA ASN A 200 -12.51 -5.97 0.90
C ASN A 200 -12.99 -7.16 1.73
N PHE A 201 -14.17 -7.07 2.35
CA PHE A 201 -14.80 -8.19 3.03
C PHE A 201 -15.23 -9.29 2.05
N LEU A 202 -15.77 -8.94 0.88
CA LEU A 202 -16.21 -9.93 -0.11
C LEU A 202 -15.07 -10.76 -0.72
N TYR A 203 -13.93 -10.14 -1.04
CA TYR A 203 -12.73 -10.86 -1.49
C TYR A 203 -12.14 -11.78 -0.40
N GLY A 204 -12.49 -11.57 0.88
CA GLY A 204 -12.04 -12.40 1.99
C GLY A 204 -10.56 -12.25 2.34
N CYS A 205 -9.93 -11.12 2.00
CA CYS A 205 -8.57 -10.82 2.43
C CYS A 205 -8.57 -10.37 3.90
N ARG A 206 -8.44 -11.35 4.81
CA ARG A 206 -8.33 -11.13 6.26
C ARG A 206 -7.26 -10.07 6.61
N GLY A 207 -6.14 -10.08 5.89
CA GLY A 207 -5.03 -9.18 6.16
C GLY A 207 -5.34 -7.70 5.88
N ALA A 208 -5.99 -7.39 4.76
CA ALA A 208 -6.39 -6.01 4.46
C ALA A 208 -7.40 -5.48 5.48
N ASN A 209 -8.36 -6.32 5.92
CA ASN A 209 -9.34 -5.94 6.93
C ASN A 209 -8.71 -5.71 8.31
N LEU A 210 -7.74 -6.55 8.72
CA LEU A 210 -6.98 -6.34 9.95
C LEU A 210 -6.19 -5.02 9.90
N CYS A 211 -5.59 -4.67 8.76
CA CYS A 211 -4.90 -3.40 8.58
C CYS A 211 -5.86 -2.20 8.69
N PHE A 212 -7.07 -2.31 8.13
CA PHE A 212 -8.09 -1.28 8.26
C PHE A 212 -8.56 -1.11 9.71
N ILE A 213 -8.77 -2.23 10.42
CA ILE A 213 -9.14 -2.22 11.85
C ILE A 213 -8.02 -1.58 12.68
N LEU A 214 -6.75 -1.90 12.40
CA LEU A 214 -5.60 -1.30 13.05
C LEU A 214 -5.61 0.22 12.87
N PHE A 215 -5.84 0.72 11.65
CA PHE A 215 -5.98 2.15 11.39
C PHE A 215 -7.06 2.79 12.27
N PHE A 216 -8.26 2.19 12.28
CA PHE A 216 -9.39 2.71 13.04
C PHE A 216 -9.05 2.78 14.55
N VAL A 217 -8.49 1.70 15.12
CA VAL A 217 -8.10 1.65 16.53
C VAL A 217 -7.05 2.70 16.85
N VAL A 218 -5.97 2.77 16.07
CA VAL A 218 -4.88 3.74 16.31
C VAL A 218 -5.39 5.18 16.21
N LYS A 219 -6.21 5.51 15.19
CA LYS A 219 -6.79 6.84 15.04
C LYS A 219 -7.70 7.23 16.20
N VAL A 220 -8.55 6.32 16.66
CA VAL A 220 -9.47 6.56 17.78
C VAL A 220 -8.69 6.79 19.09
N LEU A 221 -7.63 6.02 19.33
CA LEU A 221 -6.81 6.15 20.54
C LEU A 221 -6.00 7.46 20.59
N LEU A 222 -5.51 7.95 19.45
CA LEU A 222 -4.58 9.08 19.41
C LEU A 222 -5.22 10.44 19.18
N ASP A 223 -6.24 10.52 18.33
CA ASP A 223 -6.68 11.82 17.79
C ASP A 223 -8.01 12.30 18.32
N VAL A 224 -8.76 11.48 19.07
CA VAL A 224 -10.14 11.85 19.37
C VAL A 224 -10.51 11.74 20.83
N LYS A 225 -11.08 12.83 21.35
CA LYS A 225 -11.77 12.83 22.63
C LYS A 225 -12.91 11.80 22.55
N PRO A 226 -13.09 10.95 23.57
CA PRO A 226 -14.00 9.81 23.50
C PRO A 226 -15.47 10.24 23.51
N ASP A 227 -15.99 10.69 22.37
CA ASP A 227 -17.44 10.78 22.15
C ASP A 227 -17.98 9.41 21.73
N LYS A 228 -18.28 8.58 22.73
CA LYS A 228 -18.71 7.18 22.56
C LYS A 228 -19.90 7.02 21.60
N LYS A 229 -20.74 8.05 21.42
CA LYS A 229 -21.91 8.00 20.53
C LYS A 229 -21.53 8.08 19.05
N LYS A 230 -20.54 8.90 18.70
CA LYS A 230 -20.06 9.09 17.32
C LYS A 230 -19.46 7.80 16.75
N TYR A 231 -18.67 7.07 17.55
CA TYR A 231 -18.04 5.81 17.12
C TYR A 231 -19.02 4.66 17.05
N GLY A 232 -19.97 4.59 17.98
CA GLY A 232 -21.06 3.61 17.92
C GLY A 232 -21.83 3.74 16.61
N PHE A 233 -22.11 4.97 16.16
CA PHE A 233 -22.79 5.21 14.89
C PHE A 233 -21.95 4.82 13.67
N ILE A 234 -20.65 5.14 13.66
CA ILE A 234 -19.76 4.79 12.54
C ILE A 234 -19.54 3.27 12.47
N LEU A 235 -19.29 2.62 13.61
CA LEU A 235 -19.10 1.17 13.68
C LEU A 235 -20.40 0.44 13.31
N CYS A 236 -21.54 0.91 13.80
CA CYS A 236 -22.85 0.39 13.42
C CYS A 236 -23.11 0.59 11.92
N GLY A 237 -22.78 1.76 11.36
CA GLY A 237 -22.89 2.03 9.92
C GLY A 237 -22.02 1.13 9.06
N ILE A 238 -20.80 0.83 9.50
CA ILE A 238 -19.89 -0.13 8.83
C ILE A 238 -20.46 -1.54 8.93
N VAL A 239 -20.90 -1.98 10.11
CA VAL A 239 -21.45 -3.32 10.33
C VAL A 239 -22.74 -3.51 9.52
N VAL A 240 -23.68 -2.57 9.60
CA VAL A 240 -24.93 -2.60 8.82
C VAL A 240 -24.64 -2.52 7.33
N GLY A 241 -23.64 -1.73 6.92
CA GLY A 241 -23.19 -1.67 5.53
C GLY A 241 -22.66 -3.01 5.02
N ILE A 242 -21.79 -3.67 5.81
CA ILE A 242 -21.26 -5.00 5.49
C ILE A 242 -22.40 -6.02 5.42
N VAL A 243 -23.26 -6.07 6.44
CA VAL A 243 -24.42 -6.98 6.49
C VAL A 243 -25.36 -6.72 5.32
N GLY A 244 -25.62 -5.45 4.98
CA GLY A 244 -26.47 -5.07 3.85
C GLY A 244 -25.88 -5.47 2.50
N ILE A 245 -24.56 -5.33 2.32
CA ILE A 245 -23.86 -5.78 1.11
C ILE A 245 -23.90 -7.32 1.01
N CYS A 246 -23.63 -8.03 2.11
CA CYS A 246 -23.76 -9.48 2.15
C CYS A 246 -25.19 -9.94 1.84
N ALA A 247 -26.21 -9.29 2.41
CA ALA A 247 -27.61 -9.59 2.16
C ALA A 247 -28.03 -9.31 0.70
N LEU A 248 -27.63 -8.16 0.14
CA LEU A 248 -27.88 -7.82 -1.26
C LEU A 248 -27.28 -8.88 -2.20
N ILE A 249 -26.09 -9.36 -1.89
CA ILE A 249 -25.39 -10.38 -2.66
C ILE A 249 -26.07 -11.74 -2.53
N ILE A 250 -26.55 -12.10 -1.34
CA ILE A 250 -27.35 -13.31 -1.13
C ILE A 250 -28.64 -13.22 -1.95
N ILE A 251 -29.32 -12.08 -1.96
CA ILE A 251 -30.58 -11.87 -2.70
C ILE A 251 -30.35 -11.94 -4.23
N ILE A 252 -29.30 -11.27 -4.73
CA ILE A 252 -28.92 -11.32 -6.15
C ILE A 252 -28.60 -12.77 -6.57
N ASN A 253 -28.01 -13.56 -5.69
CA ASN A 253 -27.70 -14.96 -5.96
C ASN A 253 -28.85 -15.93 -5.63
N SER A 254 -29.83 -15.58 -4.80
CA SER A 254 -30.97 -16.47 -4.50
C SER A 254 -31.94 -16.63 -5.67
N GLY A 255 -31.88 -15.75 -6.68
CA GLY A 255 -32.56 -15.92 -7.96
C GLY A 255 -31.79 -16.79 -8.98
N LEU A 256 -30.57 -17.20 -8.66
CA LEU A 256 -29.67 -17.97 -9.53
C LEU A 256 -29.18 -19.20 -8.77
N ASN A 257 -29.73 -20.38 -9.06
CA ASN A 257 -29.28 -21.72 -8.64
C ASN A 257 -28.33 -21.76 -7.43
N THR A 258 -28.81 -22.27 -6.29
CA THR A 258 -28.14 -22.34 -4.97
C THR A 258 -26.68 -22.83 -4.97
N SER A 259 -26.20 -23.50 -6.01
CA SER A 259 -24.79 -23.83 -6.24
C SER A 259 -23.87 -22.61 -6.53
N ARG A 260 -24.41 -21.42 -6.82
CA ARG A 260 -23.63 -20.18 -7.00
C ARG A 260 -23.46 -19.36 -5.72
N VAL A 261 -24.39 -19.48 -4.75
CA VAL A 261 -24.34 -18.77 -3.45
C VAL A 261 -23.16 -19.25 -2.59
N ALA A 262 -22.74 -20.50 -2.76
CA ALA A 262 -21.59 -21.10 -2.05
C ALA A 262 -20.21 -20.62 -2.54
N ARG A 263 -20.14 -19.69 -3.52
CA ARG A 263 -18.87 -19.20 -4.10
C ARG A 263 -18.21 -18.05 -3.32
N PHE A 264 -18.81 -17.56 -2.22
CA PHE A 264 -18.20 -16.50 -1.40
C PHE A 264 -17.26 -17.09 -0.35
N ARG A 265 -15.96 -16.85 -0.54
CA ARG A 265 -14.89 -17.48 0.25
C ARG A 265 -14.97 -17.21 1.76
N VAL A 266 -15.45 -16.03 2.19
CA VAL A 266 -15.61 -15.75 3.64
C VAL A 266 -16.69 -16.64 4.23
N ILE A 267 -17.80 -16.78 3.53
CA ILE A 267 -18.91 -17.65 3.95
C ILE A 267 -18.45 -19.10 3.91
N GLU A 268 -17.75 -19.52 2.86
CA GLU A 268 -17.16 -20.86 2.74
C GLU A 268 -16.16 -21.16 3.88
N LYS A 269 -15.24 -20.25 4.18
CA LYS A 269 -14.26 -20.40 5.27
C LYS A 269 -14.90 -20.38 6.65
N LEU A 270 -15.94 -19.57 6.84
CA LEU A 270 -16.69 -19.51 8.09
C LEU A 270 -17.49 -20.81 8.31
N LEU A 271 -18.14 -21.32 7.25
CA LEU A 271 -18.91 -22.56 7.28
C LEU A 271 -18.04 -23.82 7.38
N SER A 272 -16.84 -23.83 6.79
CA SER A 272 -15.89 -24.95 6.88
C SER A 272 -15.11 -25.00 8.20
N GLY A 273 -15.26 -24.02 9.08
CA GLY A 273 -14.50 -23.94 10.33
C GLY A 273 -13.00 -23.65 10.14
N GLU A 274 -12.56 -23.41 8.90
CA GLU A 274 -11.17 -23.08 8.56
C GLU A 274 -10.87 -21.59 8.68
N PHE A 275 -11.87 -20.76 9.00
CA PHE A 275 -11.72 -19.32 9.15
C PHE A 275 -10.60 -18.92 10.12
N PHE A 276 -10.37 -19.71 11.17
CA PHE A 276 -9.32 -19.47 12.16
C PHE A 276 -8.05 -20.31 11.96
N LYS A 277 -8.03 -21.25 11.00
CA LYS A 277 -6.86 -22.11 10.78
C LYS A 277 -5.79 -21.40 9.95
N SER A 278 -4.53 -21.48 10.40
CA SER A 278 -3.34 -20.99 9.71
C SER A 278 -2.51 -22.15 9.16
N GLN A 279 -3.12 -22.99 8.32
CA GLN A 279 -2.41 -24.09 7.67
C GLN A 279 -1.29 -23.53 6.76
N GLY A 280 -0.02 -23.92 7.00
CA GLY A 280 1.15 -23.56 6.19
C GLY A 280 2.11 -22.51 6.78
N ARG A 281 1.77 -21.80 7.87
CA ARG A 281 2.66 -20.77 8.48
C ARG A 281 3.64 -21.33 9.50
N THR A 282 3.26 -22.40 10.20
CA THR A 282 4.12 -23.04 11.21
C THR A 282 5.38 -23.60 10.56
N ASP A 283 5.22 -24.40 9.51
CA ASP A 283 6.35 -25.00 8.77
C ASP A 283 7.27 -23.93 8.15
N LEU A 284 6.68 -22.81 7.69
CA LEU A 284 7.44 -21.67 7.17
C LEU A 284 8.29 -21.00 8.25
N TYR A 285 7.73 -20.75 9.43
CA TYR A 285 8.46 -20.13 10.53
C TYR A 285 9.53 -21.05 11.10
N ASP A 286 9.27 -22.35 11.18
CA ASP A 286 10.25 -23.34 11.62
C ASP A 286 11.46 -23.37 10.66
N TYR A 287 11.22 -23.35 9.34
CA TYR A 287 12.29 -23.22 8.36
C TYR A 287 13.16 -21.98 8.58
N TYR A 288 12.54 -20.79 8.67
CA TYR A 288 13.31 -19.55 8.85
C TYR A 288 14.02 -19.50 10.19
N PHE A 289 13.44 -20.12 11.23
CA PHE A 289 14.10 -20.23 12.52
C PHE A 289 15.35 -21.12 12.46
N GLU A 290 15.30 -22.25 11.76
CA GLU A 290 16.49 -23.09 11.55
C GLU A 290 17.57 -22.38 10.73
N ILE A 291 17.18 -21.67 9.67
CA ILE A 291 18.11 -20.87 8.86
C ILE A 291 18.73 -19.72 9.68
N PHE A 292 17.95 -19.09 10.57
CA PHE A 292 18.47 -18.07 11.49
C PHE A 292 19.58 -18.61 12.39
N LYS A 293 19.40 -19.80 12.98
CA LYS A 293 20.39 -20.41 13.89
C LYS A 293 21.76 -20.62 13.23
N LEU A 294 21.78 -20.85 11.91
CA LEU A 294 23.01 -21.08 11.16
C LEU A 294 23.85 -19.80 10.97
N ARG A 295 23.23 -18.62 10.86
CA ARG A 295 23.91 -17.32 10.71
C ARG A 295 23.19 -16.20 11.49
N PRO A 296 23.19 -16.26 12.83
CA PRO A 296 22.35 -15.38 13.64
C PRO A 296 22.82 -13.92 13.68
N TYR A 297 24.11 -13.64 13.41
CA TYR A 297 24.68 -12.30 13.59
C TYR A 297 24.73 -11.47 12.30
N LEU A 298 25.15 -12.07 11.19
CA LEU A 298 25.34 -11.38 9.89
C LEU A 298 24.12 -11.51 8.96
N GLY A 299 23.24 -12.47 9.24
CA GLY A 299 22.11 -12.79 8.36
C GLY A 299 22.55 -13.45 7.04
N TRP A 300 21.60 -13.51 6.11
CA TRP A 300 21.73 -14.18 4.83
C TRP A 300 21.73 -13.22 3.63
N GLY A 301 21.62 -11.91 3.88
CA GLY A 301 21.38 -10.91 2.85
C GLY A 301 19.89 -10.82 2.49
N VAL A 302 19.48 -9.72 1.85
CA VAL A 302 18.11 -9.58 1.33
C VAL A 302 17.82 -10.66 0.30
N CYS A 303 16.60 -11.21 0.33
CA CYS A 303 16.19 -12.36 -0.48
C CYS A 303 16.98 -13.68 -0.22
N GLY A 304 17.87 -13.70 0.78
CA GLY A 304 18.67 -14.87 1.10
C GLY A 304 17.83 -16.02 1.64
N LYS A 305 18.03 -17.23 1.09
CA LYS A 305 17.39 -18.48 1.51
C LYS A 305 15.85 -18.41 1.52
N TRP A 306 15.25 -17.66 0.60
CA TRP A 306 13.80 -17.74 0.41
C TRP A 306 13.40 -19.11 -0.15
N LEU A 307 12.37 -19.72 0.43
CA LEU A 307 11.86 -21.04 0.00
C LEU A 307 11.34 -20.99 -1.43
N ASP A 308 11.50 -22.10 -2.16
CA ASP A 308 10.98 -22.32 -3.52
C ASP A 308 11.23 -21.17 -4.51
N GLY A 309 12.34 -20.44 -4.35
CA GLY A 309 12.66 -19.32 -5.23
C GLY A 309 11.64 -18.18 -5.17
N GLY A 310 11.06 -17.88 -4.00
CA GLY A 310 10.22 -16.68 -3.85
C GLY A 310 9.36 -16.56 -2.60
N ASN A 311 9.28 -17.61 -1.78
CA ASN A 311 8.39 -17.66 -0.63
C ASN A 311 9.09 -17.11 0.63
N TYR A 312 9.00 -15.79 0.81
CA TYR A 312 9.57 -15.03 1.94
C TYR A 312 8.82 -15.31 3.27
N PRO A 313 9.33 -14.87 4.44
CA PRO A 313 8.78 -15.22 5.75
C PRO A 313 7.34 -14.74 6.05
N HIS A 314 6.72 -13.90 5.21
CA HIS A 314 5.43 -13.25 5.49
C HIS A 314 5.33 -12.55 6.86
N ASN A 315 6.47 -12.10 7.38
CA ASN A 315 6.57 -11.34 8.63
C ASN A 315 7.78 -10.40 8.59
N PHE A 316 7.51 -9.09 8.65
CA PHE A 316 8.52 -8.03 8.63
C PHE A 316 9.71 -8.27 9.58
N PHE A 317 9.44 -8.62 10.84
CA PHE A 317 10.50 -8.76 11.84
C PHE A 317 11.43 -9.93 11.53
N ILE A 318 10.85 -11.06 11.13
CA ILE A 318 11.62 -12.24 10.73
C ILE A 318 12.43 -11.92 9.47
N GLU A 319 11.83 -11.28 8.48
CA GLU A 319 12.49 -10.95 7.23
C GLU A 319 13.69 -10.01 7.43
N VAL A 320 13.56 -8.98 8.28
CA VAL A 320 14.66 -8.06 8.63
C VAL A 320 15.77 -8.80 9.38
N ILE A 321 15.44 -9.65 10.35
CA ILE A 321 16.43 -10.41 11.11
C ILE A 321 17.17 -11.43 10.24
N ILE A 322 16.46 -12.12 9.33
CA ILE A 322 17.09 -13.06 8.38
C ILE A 322 17.99 -12.30 7.40
N SER A 323 17.56 -11.13 6.94
CA SER A 323 18.31 -10.36 5.94
C SER A 323 19.60 -9.76 6.51
N PHE A 324 19.54 -9.16 7.69
CA PHE A 324 20.63 -8.36 8.26
C PHE A 324 21.29 -8.99 9.50
N GLY A 325 20.76 -10.11 9.99
CA GLY A 325 21.15 -10.71 11.26
C GLY A 325 20.55 -9.98 12.46
N SER A 326 20.74 -10.55 13.65
CA SER A 326 20.16 -10.06 14.90
C SER A 326 20.67 -8.68 15.30
N ILE A 327 21.97 -8.40 15.13
CA ILE A 327 22.56 -7.12 15.58
C ILE A 327 22.02 -5.96 14.75
N VAL A 328 22.25 -6.00 13.43
CA VAL A 328 21.81 -4.93 12.53
C VAL A 328 20.28 -4.91 12.41
N GLY A 329 19.65 -6.07 12.33
CA GLY A 329 18.20 -6.19 12.24
C GLY A 329 17.47 -5.61 13.45
N LEU A 330 17.91 -5.91 14.69
CA LEU A 330 17.30 -5.33 15.89
C LEU A 330 17.54 -3.83 15.99
N CYS A 331 18.70 -3.33 15.57
CA CYS A 331 18.95 -1.89 15.48
C CYS A 331 17.98 -1.19 14.52
N ILE A 332 17.78 -1.74 13.32
CA ILE A 332 16.81 -1.22 12.34
C ILE A 332 15.40 -1.19 12.94
N ILE A 333 14.97 -2.31 13.54
CA ILE A 333 13.64 -2.43 14.16
C ILE A 333 13.49 -1.40 15.30
N ALA A 334 14.50 -1.26 16.16
CA ALA A 334 14.46 -0.31 17.27
C ALA A 334 14.36 1.14 16.80
N ILE A 335 15.18 1.54 15.80
CA ILE A 335 15.11 2.89 15.21
C ILE A 335 13.73 3.16 14.63
N LEU A 336 13.15 2.19 13.93
CA LEU A 336 11.80 2.33 13.37
C LEU A 336 10.74 2.47 14.45
N ILE A 337 10.75 1.61 15.48
CA ILE A 337 9.78 1.67 16.59
C ILE A 337 9.89 3.00 17.34
N ILE A 338 11.11 3.42 17.69
CA ILE A 338 11.36 4.70 18.38
C ILE A 338 10.87 5.85 17.51
N GLY A 339 11.21 5.84 16.22
CA GLY A 339 10.78 6.84 15.26
C GLY A 339 9.26 6.91 15.09
N ILE A 340 8.58 5.77 15.03
CA ILE A 340 7.12 5.70 15.02
C ILE A 340 6.55 6.34 16.29
N ILE A 341 7.07 6.00 17.48
CA ILE A 341 6.60 6.56 18.75
C ILE A 341 6.78 8.09 18.77
N ILE A 342 7.92 8.60 18.29
CA ILE A 342 8.18 10.04 18.18
C ILE A 342 7.17 10.69 17.24
N MET A 343 6.95 10.12 16.04
CA MET A 343 5.96 10.62 15.08
C MET A 343 4.55 10.67 15.68
N LEU A 344 4.14 9.65 16.44
CA LEU A 344 2.79 9.60 17.00
C LEU A 344 2.59 10.59 18.17
N LYS A 345 3.66 11.00 18.87
CA LYS A 345 3.57 11.89 20.04
C LYS A 345 3.86 13.36 19.73
N GLU A 346 4.83 13.63 18.88
CA GLU A 346 5.46 14.96 18.74
C GLU A 346 5.19 15.66 17.40
N CYS A 347 4.46 15.02 16.48
CA CYS A 347 4.12 15.62 15.20
C CYS A 347 2.79 16.37 15.22
N GLU A 348 2.66 17.28 14.24
CA GLU A 348 1.43 17.95 13.93
C GLU A 348 0.33 16.96 13.56
N LYS A 349 -0.93 17.38 13.73
CA LYS A 349 -2.11 16.52 13.49
C LYS A 349 -2.07 15.85 12.12
N THR A 350 -1.73 16.59 11.07
CA THR A 350 -1.71 16.09 9.69
C THR A 350 -0.59 15.08 9.46
N GLU A 351 0.61 15.34 9.98
CA GLU A 351 1.75 14.41 9.92
C GLU A 351 1.44 13.11 10.66
N ARG A 352 0.89 13.22 11.88
CA ARG A 352 0.47 12.06 12.69
C ARG A 352 -0.63 11.26 12.01
N MET A 353 -1.59 11.91 11.40
CA MET A 353 -2.66 11.27 10.63
C MET A 353 -2.12 10.50 9.42
N LEU A 354 -1.25 11.11 8.62
CA LEU A 354 -0.61 10.43 7.49
C LEU A 354 0.24 9.25 7.98
N MET A 355 0.92 9.40 9.12
CA MET A 355 1.65 8.32 9.76
C MET A 355 0.72 7.15 10.12
N CYS A 356 -0.44 7.41 10.75
CA CYS A 356 -1.42 6.36 11.06
C CYS A 356 -1.92 5.64 9.80
N ILE A 357 -2.22 6.39 8.74
CA ILE A 357 -2.66 5.84 7.44
C ILE A 357 -1.59 4.91 6.88
N TYR A 358 -0.36 5.40 6.69
CA TYR A 358 0.69 4.62 6.05
C TYR A 358 1.23 3.48 6.91
N LEU A 359 1.32 3.66 8.23
CA LEU A 359 1.69 2.59 9.16
C LEU A 359 0.69 1.44 9.10
N SER A 360 -0.60 1.74 9.04
CA SER A 360 -1.64 0.72 8.95
C SER A 360 -1.62 -0.01 7.62
N ASN A 361 -1.31 0.71 6.52
CA ASN A 361 -1.11 0.09 5.21
C ASN A 361 0.17 -0.77 5.17
N ALA A 362 1.23 -0.36 5.86
CA ALA A 362 2.48 -1.10 6.01
C ALA A 362 2.35 -2.32 6.94
N ALA A 363 1.38 -2.34 7.86
CA ALA A 363 1.10 -3.48 8.73
C ALA A 363 0.69 -4.74 7.96
N SER A 364 0.39 -4.62 6.66
CA SER A 364 0.24 -5.74 5.75
C SER A 364 1.47 -6.67 5.79
N LEU A 365 2.67 -6.13 5.98
CA LEU A 365 3.94 -6.87 6.10
C LEU A 365 4.03 -7.85 7.27
N LEU A 366 3.13 -7.76 8.25
CA LEU A 366 3.03 -8.74 9.33
C LEU A 366 2.28 -10.02 8.90
N LEU A 367 1.62 -9.97 7.74
CA LEU A 367 0.70 -11.00 7.27
C LEU A 367 1.01 -11.45 5.84
N SER A 368 1.50 -10.55 4.98
CA SER A 368 1.74 -10.75 3.56
C SER A 368 2.64 -9.63 2.99
N GLY A 369 3.38 -9.93 1.94
CA GLY A 369 4.29 -8.98 1.30
C GLY A 369 5.68 -8.96 1.93
N THR A 370 6.65 -8.55 1.12
CA THR A 370 8.03 -8.27 1.55
C THR A 370 8.20 -6.77 1.76
N PHE A 371 9.01 -6.37 2.75
CA PHE A 371 9.33 -4.96 2.96
C PHE A 371 10.03 -4.34 1.74
N LEU A 372 10.70 -5.14 0.91
CA LEU A 372 11.40 -4.72 -0.31
C LEU A 372 10.44 -4.19 -1.39
N GLN A 373 9.14 -4.52 -1.29
CA GLN A 373 8.15 -4.12 -2.29
C GLN A 373 7.06 -3.18 -1.76
N ASN A 374 7.03 -2.94 -0.46
CA ASN A 374 5.92 -2.24 0.17
C ASN A 374 6.13 -0.73 0.17
N THR A 375 5.44 -0.02 -0.71
CA THR A 375 5.55 1.44 -0.82
C THR A 375 5.04 2.19 0.42
N ALA A 376 4.01 1.66 1.10
CA ALA A 376 3.51 2.25 2.34
C ALA A 376 4.57 2.19 3.46
N PHE A 377 5.34 1.10 3.53
CA PHE A 377 6.47 0.97 4.45
C PHE A 377 7.54 2.03 4.16
N TYR A 378 7.97 2.19 2.91
CA TYR A 378 8.97 3.21 2.59
C TYR A 378 8.49 4.64 2.85
N ILE A 379 7.21 4.96 2.62
CA ILE A 379 6.64 6.26 3.01
C ILE A 379 6.62 6.42 4.54
N THR A 380 6.32 5.34 5.28
CA THR A 380 6.38 5.33 6.75
C THR A 380 7.80 5.59 7.26
N VAL A 381 8.80 4.93 6.67
CA VAL A 381 10.23 5.18 6.95
C VAL A 381 10.58 6.63 6.63
N ALA A 382 10.13 7.15 5.48
CA ALA A 382 10.44 8.49 5.05
C ALA A 382 9.86 9.57 6.00
N LEU A 383 8.63 9.37 6.49
CA LEU A 383 8.02 10.21 7.52
C LEU A 383 8.85 10.22 8.81
N VAL A 384 9.24 9.04 9.29
CA VAL A 384 10.08 8.88 10.48
C VAL A 384 11.43 9.58 10.32
N VAL A 385 12.15 9.30 9.23
CA VAL A 385 13.47 9.88 8.95
C VAL A 385 13.38 11.40 8.80
N GLY A 386 12.35 11.89 8.10
CA GLY A 386 12.12 13.33 7.94
C GLY A 386 11.96 14.06 9.28
N LYS A 387 11.25 13.46 10.24
CA LYS A 387 11.09 14.03 11.58
C LYS A 387 12.35 13.92 12.44
N LEU A 388 13.03 12.77 12.41
CA LEU A 388 14.29 12.57 13.14
C LEU A 388 15.36 13.56 12.69
N ASN A 389 15.46 13.80 11.38
CA ASN A 389 16.40 14.78 10.82
C ASN A 389 16.09 16.20 11.33
N LYS A 390 14.82 16.62 11.27
CA LYS A 390 14.39 17.92 11.83
C LYS A 390 14.70 18.07 13.33
N ARG A 391 14.71 16.97 14.09
CA ARG A 391 14.98 16.99 15.54
C ARG A 391 16.48 17.02 15.89
N LEU A 392 17.31 16.41 15.05
CA LEU A 392 18.76 16.32 15.29
C LEU A 392 19.53 17.51 14.72
N PHE A 393 19.03 18.10 13.62
CA PHE A 393 19.75 19.13 12.85
C PHE A 393 18.94 20.41 12.59
N GLY A 394 17.68 20.46 13.02
CA GLY A 394 16.86 21.68 13.04
C GLY A 394 16.87 22.28 14.43
#